data_AF-A0A9D6R7V1-F1
#
_entry.id   AF-A0A9D6R7V1-F1
#
_cell.length_a   1.000
_cell.length_b   1.000
_cell.length_c   1.000
_cell.angle_alpha   90.00
_cell.angle_beta   90.00
_cell.angle_gamma   90.00
#
_symmetry.space_group_name_H-M   'P 1'
#
loop_
_entity.id
_entity.type
_entity.pdbx_description
1 polymer ?
#
loop_
_entity_poly.entity_id
_entity_poly.type
_entity_poly.pdbx_seq_one_letter_code
_entity_poly.pdbx_strand_id
1 'polypeptide(L)'
;MNPSQPTPNRLVKPTVSTKFHIDYDWWQRESRELRVYLQSHLCPEHQETYGSIDEVGMVDWIDAETAEVHRVDGLQHSLRVHCSLQPGYLTEHTSLVDAVFRVFLANGNQPLTAEELTERVHRSAQTILRTLSGGRVYQGLRPCVPEAHRSGDSRPPS
;
A
#
# COMPACT_ATOMS: atom_id res chain seq x y z
N MET A 1 -19.19 33.23 13.52
CA MET A 1 -18.14 32.33 12.99
C MET A 1 -18.49 30.93 13.45
N ASN A 2 -19.10 30.12 12.58
CA ASN A 2 -19.51 28.74 12.92
C ASN A 2 -18.38 27.79 12.54
N PRO A 3 -17.90 26.90 13.44
CA PRO A 3 -16.92 25.89 13.08
C PRO A 3 -17.58 24.86 12.16
N SER A 4 -17.07 24.77 10.93
CA SER A 4 -17.44 23.78 9.92
C SER A 4 -17.30 22.37 10.49
N GLN A 5 -18.41 21.66 10.67
CA GLN A 5 -18.39 20.25 11.01
C GLN A 5 -17.82 19.45 9.83
N PRO A 6 -16.98 18.43 10.08
CA PRO A 6 -16.53 17.52 9.02
C PRO A 6 -17.74 16.77 8.47
N THR A 7 -17.98 16.88 7.17
CA THR A 7 -19.06 16.20 6.47
C THR A 7 -18.89 14.68 6.60
N PRO A 8 -19.96 13.91 6.85
CA PRO A 8 -19.89 12.46 6.89
C PRO A 8 -19.49 11.97 5.50
N ASN A 9 -18.26 11.49 5.38
CA ASN A 9 -17.73 10.83 4.19
C ASN A 9 -18.74 9.76 3.79
N ARG A 10 -19.32 9.86 2.60
CA ARG A 10 -20.28 8.89 2.06
C ARG A 10 -19.51 7.57 1.93
N LEU A 11 -19.59 6.71 2.96
CA LEU A 11 -18.93 5.41 2.99
C LEU A 11 -19.52 4.57 1.86
N VAL A 12 -18.91 4.68 0.68
CA VAL A 12 -19.09 3.68 -0.38
C VAL A 12 -18.55 2.39 0.22
N LYS A 13 -19.46 1.43 0.47
CA LYS A 13 -19.07 0.11 0.97
C LYS A 13 -18.13 -0.51 -0.06
N PRO A 14 -16.87 -0.82 0.30
CA PRO A 14 -15.97 -1.47 -0.63
C PRO A 14 -16.56 -2.80 -1.10
N THR A 15 -16.40 -3.09 -2.38
CA THR A 15 -16.80 -4.33 -3.04
C THR A 15 -15.56 -5.10 -3.49
N VAL A 16 -15.72 -6.33 -3.98
CA VAL A 16 -14.58 -7.14 -4.47
C VAL A 16 -13.82 -6.47 -5.62
N SER A 17 -14.51 -5.63 -6.40
CA SER A 17 -13.93 -4.84 -7.50
C SER A 17 -13.40 -3.47 -7.05
N THR A 18 -13.45 -3.15 -5.75
CA THR A 18 -12.82 -1.94 -5.21
C THR A 18 -11.31 -2.17 -5.15
N LYS A 19 -10.56 -1.22 -5.69
CA LYS A 19 -9.09 -1.24 -5.62
C LYS A 19 -8.62 -0.86 -4.22
N PHE A 20 -7.55 -1.49 -3.76
CA PHE A 20 -6.89 -1.19 -2.50
C PHE A 20 -5.45 -0.76 -2.76
N HIS A 21 -4.86 -0.04 -1.82
CA HIS A 21 -3.47 0.40 -1.84
C HIS A 21 -2.96 0.59 -0.40
N ILE A 22 -1.65 0.73 -0.25
CA ILE A 22 -1.00 1.17 0.99
C ILE A 22 -1.06 2.71 1.03
N ASP A 23 -1.73 3.25 2.04
CA ASP A 23 -1.74 4.67 2.40
C ASP A 23 -0.48 4.97 3.24
N TYR A 24 0.56 5.53 2.61
CA TYR A 24 1.79 5.91 3.32
C TYR A 24 1.59 7.12 4.25
N ASP A 25 0.64 8.01 3.96
CA ASP A 25 0.29 9.10 4.88
C ASP A 25 -0.32 8.57 6.18
N TRP A 26 -1.04 7.43 6.13
CA TRP A 26 -1.52 6.76 7.33
C TRP A 26 -0.37 6.34 8.24
N TRP A 27 0.73 5.81 7.67
CA TRP A 27 1.91 5.44 8.45
C TRP A 27 2.57 6.65 9.13
N GLN A 28 2.67 7.78 8.41
CA GLN A 28 3.19 9.02 8.97
C GLN A 28 2.31 9.53 10.12
N ARG A 29 0.98 9.54 9.95
CA ARG A 29 0.02 9.98 10.98
C ARG A 29 0.01 9.09 12.22
N GLU A 30 0.15 7.77 12.01
CA GLU A 30 0.14 6.78 13.09
C GLU A 30 1.49 6.71 13.83
N SER A 31 2.47 7.56 13.45
CA SER A 31 3.83 7.60 14.03
C SER A 31 4.51 6.23 14.06
N ARG A 32 4.18 5.37 13.10
CA ARG A 32 4.79 4.04 12.99
C ARG A 32 6.02 4.14 12.11
N GLU A 33 7.09 3.50 12.55
CA GLU A 33 8.31 3.32 11.76
C GLU A 33 8.04 2.40 10.56
N LEU A 34 7.43 2.95 9.50
CA LEU A 34 7.18 2.28 8.23
C LEU A 34 8.45 1.59 7.74
N ARG A 35 9.59 2.25 7.91
CA ARG A 35 10.90 1.76 7.50
C ARG A 35 11.31 0.49 8.23
N VAL A 36 11.18 0.45 9.56
CA VAL A 36 11.42 -0.76 10.38
C VAL A 36 10.47 -1.88 9.97
N TYR A 37 9.22 -1.52 9.66
CA TYR A 37 8.23 -2.48 9.17
C TYR A 37 8.62 -3.08 7.81
N LEU A 38 9.00 -2.24 6.84
CA LEU A 38 9.48 -2.69 5.52
C LEU A 38 10.73 -3.56 5.64
N GLN A 39 11.65 -3.19 6.52
CA GLN A 39 12.87 -3.97 6.77
C GLN A 39 12.55 -5.38 7.25
N SER A 40 11.54 -5.55 8.13
CA SER A 40 11.12 -6.87 8.60
C SER A 40 10.58 -7.79 7.49
N HIS A 41 10.21 -7.23 6.34
CA HIS A 41 9.72 -7.98 5.17
C HIS A 41 10.79 -8.35 4.14
N LEU A 42 12.01 -7.82 4.27
CA LEU A 42 13.13 -8.15 3.41
C LEU A 42 13.60 -9.61 3.61
N CYS A 43 14.35 -10.13 2.64
CA CYS A 43 15.09 -11.37 2.81
C CYS A 43 16.29 -11.18 3.77
N PRO A 44 16.83 -12.25 4.38
CA PRO A 44 17.93 -12.17 5.35
C PRO A 44 19.13 -11.35 4.86
N GLU A 45 19.53 -11.55 3.59
CA GLU A 45 20.62 -10.81 2.95
C GLU A 45 20.42 -9.28 2.97
N HIS A 46 19.22 -8.82 2.60
CA HIS A 46 18.90 -7.40 2.61
C HIS A 46 18.59 -6.89 4.03
N GLN A 47 18.08 -7.74 4.92
CA GLN A 47 17.93 -7.37 6.34
C GLN A 47 19.27 -7.06 6.97
N GLU A 48 20.31 -7.84 6.67
CA GLU A 48 21.69 -7.57 7.11
C GLU A 48 22.26 -6.31 6.44
N THR A 49 22.05 -6.16 5.13
CA THR A 49 22.53 -5.00 4.35
C THR A 49 21.94 -3.68 4.85
N TYR A 50 20.67 -3.71 5.24
CA TYR A 50 19.94 -2.55 5.75
C TYR A 50 19.82 -2.55 7.29
N GLY A 51 20.54 -3.44 7.98
CA GLY A 51 20.49 -3.69 9.41
C GLY A 51 20.76 -2.45 10.27
N SER A 52 21.57 -1.53 9.76
CA SER A 52 21.88 -0.24 10.37
C SER A 52 20.88 0.81 9.89
N ILE A 53 19.92 1.17 10.75
CA ILE A 53 18.83 2.14 10.49
C ILE A 53 19.38 3.49 9.95
N ASP A 54 20.59 3.87 10.36
CA ASP A 54 21.28 5.12 10.01
C ASP A 54 21.85 5.20 8.59
N GLU A 55 22.16 4.08 7.91
CA GLU A 55 22.94 4.12 6.65
C GLU A 55 22.10 4.02 5.37
N VAL A 56 20.80 3.74 5.47
CA VAL A 56 19.98 3.58 4.26
C VAL A 56 19.46 4.92 3.77
N GLY A 57 20.31 5.70 3.12
CA GLY A 57 19.92 6.92 2.42
C GLY A 57 18.94 6.65 1.27
N MET A 58 18.36 7.73 0.73
CA MET A 58 17.71 7.69 -0.59
C MET A 58 18.72 7.12 -1.60
N VAL A 59 18.33 6.06 -2.32
CA VAL A 59 19.18 5.47 -3.36
C VAL A 59 18.79 6.07 -4.70
N ASP A 60 19.77 6.50 -5.47
CA ASP A 60 19.59 6.99 -6.83
C ASP A 60 19.29 5.80 -7.75
N TRP A 61 18.00 5.54 -8.02
CA TRP A 61 17.54 4.50 -8.94
C TRP A 61 17.39 5.08 -10.34
N ILE A 62 17.96 4.40 -11.33
CA ILE A 62 17.82 4.74 -12.74
C ILE A 62 16.64 3.94 -13.29
N ASP A 63 15.60 4.63 -13.74
CA ASP A 63 14.51 3.99 -14.48
C ASP A 63 15.05 3.40 -15.78
N ALA A 64 14.84 2.09 -15.99
CA ALA A 64 15.39 1.39 -17.14
C ALA A 64 14.71 1.77 -18.48
N GLU A 65 13.52 2.36 -18.42
CA GLU A 65 12.75 2.80 -19.58
C GLU A 65 12.98 4.29 -19.87
N THR A 66 13.06 5.13 -18.84
CA THR A 66 13.21 6.60 -19.01
C THR A 66 14.64 7.11 -18.82
N ALA A 67 15.55 6.30 -18.29
CA ALA A 67 16.90 6.69 -17.88
C ALA A 67 16.95 7.86 -16.87
N GLU A 68 15.82 8.16 -16.21
CA GLU A 68 15.74 9.20 -15.19
C GLU A 68 16.22 8.66 -13.83
N VAL A 69 17.01 9.48 -13.13
CA VAL A 69 17.49 9.17 -11.77
C VAL A 69 16.43 9.61 -10.77
N HIS A 70 15.75 8.65 -10.16
CA HIS A 70 14.82 8.87 -9.06
C HIS A 70 15.48 8.52 -7.73
N ARG A 71 15.42 9.45 -6.77
CA ARG A 71 15.71 9.13 -5.36
C ARG A 71 14.58 8.26 -4.83
N VAL A 72 14.78 6.95 -4.83
CA VAL A 72 13.83 5.98 -4.29
C VAL A 72 14.36 5.41 -2.99
N ASP A 73 13.44 4.93 -2.16
CA ASP A 73 13.81 4.16 -0.99
C ASP A 73 14.45 2.84 -1.45
N GLY A 74 15.75 2.64 -1.15
CA GLY A 74 16.49 1.44 -1.52
C GLY A 74 15.84 0.15 -1.02
N LEU A 75 15.14 0.22 0.12
CA LEU A 75 14.37 -0.91 0.66
C LEU A 75 13.24 -1.31 -0.29
N GLN A 76 12.46 -0.33 -0.74
CA GLN A 76 11.34 -0.58 -1.65
C GLN A 76 11.83 -1.12 -2.99
N HIS A 77 12.95 -0.59 -3.48
CA HIS A 77 13.57 -1.10 -4.69
C HIS A 77 13.97 -2.57 -4.55
N SER A 78 14.79 -2.91 -3.55
CA SER A 78 15.21 -4.30 -3.29
C SER A 78 14.04 -5.23 -2.99
N LEU A 79 13.00 -4.75 -2.32
CA LEU A 79 11.75 -5.50 -2.16
C LEU A 79 11.13 -5.84 -3.52
N ARG A 80 11.01 -4.84 -4.40
CA ARG A 80 10.36 -4.99 -5.71
C ARG A 80 11.14 -5.87 -6.67
N VAL A 81 12.44 -5.64 -6.82
CA VAL A 81 13.25 -6.28 -7.88
C VAL A 81 13.95 -7.56 -7.44
N HIS A 82 14.05 -7.83 -6.14
CA HIS A 82 14.78 -8.98 -5.62
C HIS A 82 13.95 -9.79 -4.62
N CYS A 83 13.59 -9.21 -3.47
CA CYS A 83 12.97 -9.96 -2.38
C CYS A 83 11.62 -10.55 -2.79
N SER A 84 10.85 -9.84 -3.61
CA SER A 84 9.54 -10.30 -4.11
C SER A 84 9.63 -11.54 -5.01
N LEU A 85 10.77 -11.76 -5.67
CA LEU A 85 11.02 -12.87 -6.59
C LEU A 85 11.57 -14.10 -5.87
N GLN A 86 11.95 -13.97 -4.60
CA GLN A 86 12.55 -15.06 -3.84
C GLN A 86 11.52 -16.14 -3.51
N PRO A 87 11.91 -17.43 -3.59
CA PRO A 87 11.06 -18.52 -3.14
C PRO A 87 10.81 -18.37 -1.63
N GLY A 88 9.53 -18.32 -1.24
CA GLY A 88 9.15 -18.10 0.16
C GLY A 88 8.92 -16.64 0.56
N TYR A 89 8.95 -15.69 -0.38
CA TYR A 89 8.53 -14.30 -0.09
C TYR A 89 7.07 -14.21 0.39
N LEU A 90 6.21 -15.06 -0.19
CA LEU A 90 4.86 -15.33 0.28
C LEU A 90 4.78 -16.82 0.64
N THR A 91 4.42 -17.10 1.89
CA THR A 91 4.23 -18.47 2.40
C THR A 91 2.80 -18.67 2.87
N GLU A 92 2.35 -19.92 2.98
CA GLU A 92 1.01 -20.22 3.50
C GLU A 92 0.82 -19.80 4.96
N HIS A 93 1.91 -19.67 5.71
CA HIS A 93 1.95 -19.17 7.09
C HIS A 93 1.88 -17.64 7.19
N THR A 94 2.01 -16.93 6.07
CA THR A 94 1.90 -15.47 6.04
C THR A 94 0.46 -15.06 6.32
N SER A 95 0.26 -14.12 7.25
CA SER A 95 -1.07 -13.61 7.54
C SER A 95 -1.68 -12.98 6.28
N LEU A 96 -3.01 -13.02 6.15
CA LEU A 96 -3.67 -12.45 4.97
C LEU A 96 -3.31 -10.96 4.76
N VAL A 97 -3.21 -10.21 5.85
CA VAL A 97 -2.86 -8.79 5.82
C VAL A 97 -1.43 -8.62 5.31
N ASP A 98 -0.47 -9.37 5.85
CA ASP A 98 0.93 -9.30 5.41
C ASP A 98 1.09 -9.76 3.96
N ALA A 99 0.36 -10.79 3.54
CA ALA A 99 0.40 -11.29 2.18
C ALA A 99 -0.07 -10.20 1.20
N VAL A 100 -1.20 -9.56 1.49
CA VAL A 100 -1.71 -8.44 0.68
C VAL A 100 -0.73 -7.26 0.69
N PHE A 101 -0.19 -6.90 1.84
CA PHE A 101 0.79 -5.82 1.96
C PHE A 101 2.06 -6.10 1.13
N ARG A 102 2.62 -7.30 1.25
CA ARG A 102 3.78 -7.78 0.46
C ARG A 102 3.51 -7.76 -1.04
N VAL A 103 2.30 -8.10 -1.48
CA VAL A 103 1.88 -8.00 -2.89
C VAL A 103 1.90 -6.54 -3.36
N PHE A 104 1.38 -5.62 -2.54
CA PHE A 104 1.44 -4.19 -2.89
C PHE A 104 2.88 -3.69 -2.96
N LEU A 105 3.75 -4.07 -2.03
CA LEU A 105 5.18 -3.73 -2.10
C LEU A 105 5.83 -4.26 -3.37
N ALA A 106 5.55 -5.51 -3.73
CA ALA A 106 6.09 -6.14 -4.93
C ALA A 106 5.58 -5.50 -6.23
N ASN A 107 4.37 -4.92 -6.23
CA ASN A 107 3.78 -4.26 -7.38
C ASN A 107 3.99 -2.73 -7.37
N GLY A 108 4.89 -2.20 -6.53
CA GLY A 108 5.16 -0.75 -6.43
C GLY A 108 3.96 0.05 -5.95
N ASN A 109 3.14 -0.53 -5.07
CA ASN A 109 1.91 0.01 -4.51
C ASN A 109 0.84 0.40 -5.57
N GLN A 110 0.90 -0.19 -6.76
CA GLN A 110 -0.17 -0.02 -7.75
C GLN A 110 -1.48 -0.62 -7.22
N PRO A 111 -2.61 0.12 -7.29
CA PRO A 111 -3.85 -0.34 -6.71
C PRO A 111 -4.45 -1.58 -7.38
N LEU A 112 -4.82 -2.58 -6.58
CA LEU A 112 -5.36 -3.87 -7.02
C LEU A 112 -6.71 -4.15 -6.36
N THR A 113 -7.60 -4.80 -7.09
CA THR A 113 -8.89 -5.30 -6.60
C THR A 113 -8.73 -6.56 -5.76
N ALA A 114 -9.75 -6.89 -4.95
CA ALA A 114 -9.73 -8.16 -4.19
C ALA A 114 -9.74 -9.39 -5.11
N GLU A 115 -10.28 -9.25 -6.33
CA GLU A 115 -10.24 -10.27 -7.38
C GLU A 115 -8.80 -10.49 -7.86
N GLU A 116 -8.08 -9.43 -8.22
CA GLU A 116 -6.66 -9.50 -8.64
C GLU A 116 -5.72 -9.97 -7.53
N LEU A 117 -6.06 -9.69 -6.26
CA LEU A 117 -5.31 -10.18 -5.11
C LEU A 117 -5.52 -11.68 -4.89
N THR A 118 -6.67 -12.24 -5.28
CA THR A 118 -6.99 -13.66 -5.06
C THR A 118 -5.97 -14.59 -5.71
N GLU A 119 -5.55 -14.27 -6.93
CA GLU A 119 -4.55 -15.05 -7.68
C GLU A 119 -3.15 -14.97 -7.04
N ARG A 120 -2.84 -13.87 -6.35
CA ARG A 120 -1.52 -13.61 -5.77
C ARG A 120 -1.36 -14.10 -4.34
N VAL A 121 -2.42 -14.00 -3.52
CA VAL A 121 -2.39 -14.43 -2.10
C VAL A 121 -3.03 -15.79 -1.87
N HIS A 122 -3.64 -16.40 -2.90
CA HIS A 122 -4.38 -17.68 -2.81
C HIS A 122 -5.44 -17.69 -1.71
N ARG A 123 -6.22 -16.60 -1.62
CA ARG A 123 -7.32 -16.41 -0.65
C ARG A 123 -8.50 -15.79 -1.38
N SER A 124 -9.73 -16.14 -1.00
CA SER A 124 -10.91 -15.66 -1.74
C SER A 124 -11.09 -14.15 -1.64
N ALA A 125 -11.53 -13.53 -2.75
CA ALA A 125 -11.81 -12.10 -2.84
C ALA A 125 -12.72 -11.60 -1.71
N GLN A 126 -13.72 -12.38 -1.30
CA GLN A 126 -14.59 -12.02 -0.18
C GLN A 126 -13.86 -11.99 1.17
N THR A 127 -12.91 -12.89 1.41
CA THR A 127 -12.14 -12.93 2.65
C THR A 127 -11.14 -11.79 2.70
N ILE A 128 -10.48 -11.49 1.57
CA ILE A 128 -9.66 -10.28 1.39
C ILE A 128 -10.51 -9.04 1.70
N LEU A 129 -11.66 -8.90 1.02
CA LEU A 129 -12.55 -7.77 1.18
C LEU A 129 -13.01 -7.58 2.63
N ARG A 130 -13.49 -8.63 3.29
CA ARG A 130 -13.94 -8.56 4.70
C ARG A 130 -12.83 -8.12 5.64
N THR A 131 -11.60 -8.55 5.38
CA THR A 131 -10.45 -8.20 6.22
C THR A 131 -10.04 -6.75 6.02
N LEU A 132 -9.96 -6.28 4.77
CA LEU A 132 -9.52 -4.92 4.43
C LEU A 132 -10.62 -3.86 4.60
N SER A 133 -11.89 -4.27 4.53
CA SER A 133 -13.05 -3.38 4.69
C SER A 133 -13.60 -3.37 6.13
N GLY A 134 -12.89 -4.00 7.06
CA GLY A 134 -13.22 -3.94 8.48
C GLY A 134 -13.10 -2.51 9.03
N GLY A 135 -13.64 -2.29 10.23
CA GLY A 135 -13.58 -0.97 10.90
C GLY A 135 -12.17 -0.52 11.31
N ARG A 136 -11.15 -1.36 11.12
CA ARG A 136 -9.75 -1.09 11.46
C ARG A 136 -8.92 -1.05 10.18
N VAL A 137 -8.09 -0.01 10.05
CA VAL A 137 -7.06 0.07 9.00
C VAL A 137 -5.87 -0.78 9.44
N TYR A 138 -5.50 -1.76 8.60
CA TYR A 138 -4.36 -2.63 8.84
C TYR A 138 -3.19 -2.21 7.96
N GLN A 139 -2.05 -1.87 8.55
CA GLN A 139 -0.80 -1.58 7.80
C GLN A 139 -0.98 -0.49 6.72
N GLY A 140 -1.90 0.46 6.93
CA GLY A 140 -2.25 1.47 5.94
C GLY A 140 -3.04 0.96 4.73
N LEU A 141 -3.45 -0.31 4.68
CA LEU A 141 -4.26 -0.85 3.58
C LEU A 141 -5.63 -0.20 3.59
N ARG A 142 -5.93 0.55 2.52
CA ARG A 142 -7.19 1.28 2.38
C ARG A 142 -7.78 1.12 0.99
N PRO A 143 -9.12 1.13 0.88
CA PRO A 143 -9.77 1.19 -0.42
C PRO A 143 -9.43 2.52 -1.09
N CYS A 144 -9.10 2.47 -2.37
CA CYS A 144 -9.15 3.61 -3.26
C CYS A 144 -10.63 3.96 -3.41
N VAL A 145 -11.14 4.81 -2.52
CA VAL A 145 -12.45 5.41 -2.74
C VAL A 145 -12.36 6.22 -4.02
N PRO A 146 -13.17 5.96 -5.07
CA PRO A 146 -13.25 6.91 -6.16
C PRO A 146 -13.72 8.22 -5.53
N GLU A 147 -12.92 9.28 -5.67
CA GLU A 147 -13.38 10.61 -5.31
C GLU A 147 -14.73 10.80 -6.00
N ALA A 148 -15.80 10.93 -5.20
CA ALA A 148 -17.07 11.34 -5.75
C ALA A 148 -16.79 12.65 -6.48
N HIS A 149 -16.92 12.63 -7.81
CA HIS A 149 -16.83 13.82 -8.65
C HIS A 149 -17.54 14.96 -7.91
N ARG A 150 -16.79 15.99 -7.50
CA ARG A 150 -17.41 17.26 -7.11
C ARG A 150 -18.01 17.84 -8.39
N SER A 151 -19.23 17.42 -8.72
CA SER A 151 -20.09 18.21 -9.60
C SER A 151 -20.34 19.52 -8.86
N GLY A 152 -19.51 20.51 -9.17
CA GLY A 152 -19.69 21.88 -8.71
C GLY A 152 -21.07 22.37 -9.12
N ASP A 153 -21.88 22.61 -8.10
CA ASP A 153 -22.87 23.68 -7.98
C ASP A 153 -23.20 24.41 -9.30
N SER A 154 -24.19 23.89 -10.02
CA SER A 154 -24.88 24.63 -11.07
C SER A 154 -25.73 25.73 -10.43
N ARG A 155 -25.22 26.97 -10.37
CA ARG A 155 -26.05 28.15 -10.11
C ARG A 155 -26.27 28.92 -11.41
N PRO A 156 -27.48 28.97 -11.97
CA PRO A 156 -27.74 29.86 -13.11
C PRO A 156 -27.80 31.32 -12.61
N PRO A 157 -27.22 32.29 -13.32
CA PRO A 157 -27.46 33.70 -13.03
C PRO A 157 -28.90 34.06 -13.40
N SER A 158 -29.51 34.88 -12.54
CA SER A 158 -30.85 35.46 -12.67
C SER A 158 -30.91 36.58 -13.69
#